data_AF-A0A350YA81-F1
#
_entry.id   AF-A0A350YA81-F1
#
_cell.length_a   1.000
_cell.length_b   1.000
_cell.length_c   1.000
_cell.angle_alpha   90.00
_cell.angle_beta   90.00
_cell.angle_gamma   90.00
#
_symmetry.space_group_name_H-M   'P 1'
#
loop_
_entity.id
_entity.type
_entity.pdbx_description
1 polymer ?
#
loop_
_entity_poly.entity_id
_entity_poly.type
_entity_poly.pdbx_seq_one_letter_code
_entity_poly.pdbx_strand_id
1 'polypeptide(L)'
;GRVFVDKNFDGEQQPGESGVPNAVVYMDDGNRITTDANGLFSVANVLSGNRTGTLDLTSLPGYTLAPNLYFIEGNSQSRLVRLEPGGLARMNFAVTPAYGEEQP
;
A
#
# COMPACT_ATOMS: atom_id res chain seq x y z
N GLY A 1 -2.03 4.11 -6.60
CA GLY A 1 -2.11 3.90 -5.15
C GLY A 1 -0.89 4.48 -4.47
N ARG A 2 -0.71 4.17 -3.19
CA ARG A 2 0.46 4.60 -2.41
C ARG A 2 0.83 3.58 -1.33
N VAL A 3 2.10 3.59 -0.97
CA VAL A 3 2.63 2.92 0.23
C VAL A 3 3.28 3.99 1.10
N PHE A 4 2.94 4.05 2.39
CA PHE A 4 3.38 5.12 3.28
C PHE A 4 3.49 4.65 4.73
N VAL A 5 4.27 5.40 5.51
CA VAL A 5 4.44 5.18 6.95
C VAL A 5 3.27 5.78 7.71
N ASP A 6 2.37 4.94 8.19
CA ASP A 6 1.16 5.32 8.91
C ASP A 6 1.48 5.44 10.41
N LYS A 7 1.62 6.67 10.88
CA LYS A 7 2.04 6.99 12.25
C LYS A 7 0.84 7.03 13.21
N ASN A 8 -0.36 7.28 12.69
CA ASN A 8 -1.56 7.43 13.49
C ASN A 8 -2.54 6.25 13.39
N PHE A 9 -2.22 5.25 12.56
CA PHE A 9 -2.96 4.00 12.37
C PHE A 9 -4.36 4.19 11.79
N ASP A 10 -4.55 5.19 10.93
CA ASP A 10 -5.84 5.46 10.28
C ASP A 10 -5.96 4.91 8.85
N GLY A 11 -4.85 4.44 8.26
CA GLY A 11 -4.78 3.88 6.91
C GLY A 11 -4.88 4.88 5.77
N GLU A 12 -4.87 6.17 6.06
CA GLU A 12 -4.71 7.25 5.10
C GLU A 12 -3.40 7.98 5.35
N GLN A 13 -2.83 8.58 4.30
CA GLN A 13 -1.58 9.31 4.46
C GLN A 13 -1.85 10.77 4.81
N GLN A 14 -1.25 11.27 5.89
CA GLN A 14 -1.30 12.68 6.31
C GLN A 14 0.03 13.43 6.11
N PRO A 15 0.05 14.78 6.23
CA PRO A 15 1.30 15.51 6.28
C PRO A 15 2.22 15.01 7.40
N GLY A 16 3.48 14.71 7.06
CA GLY A 16 4.45 14.12 7.99
C GLY A 16 4.56 12.60 7.91
N GLU A 17 3.71 11.95 7.11
CA GLU A 17 3.76 10.52 6.81
C GLU A 17 4.42 10.27 5.46
N SER A 18 5.68 9.88 5.51
CA SER A 18 6.50 9.68 4.32
C SER A 18 6.01 8.50 3.49
N GLY A 19 6.03 8.66 2.16
CA GLY A 19 5.86 7.52 1.26
C GLY A 19 7.03 6.55 1.33
N VAL A 20 6.78 5.28 1.06
CA VAL A 20 7.80 4.23 1.09
C VAL A 20 8.20 3.85 -0.33
N PRO A 21 9.44 4.17 -0.75
CA PRO A 21 9.93 3.88 -2.09
C PRO A 21 10.28 2.40 -2.26
N ASN A 22 10.33 1.94 -3.51
CA ASN A 22 10.72 0.59 -3.89
C ASN A 22 9.83 -0.54 -3.33
N ALA A 23 8.68 -0.21 -2.75
CA ALA A 23 7.69 -1.17 -2.29
C ALA A 23 7.13 -1.93 -3.49
N VAL A 24 7.09 -3.26 -3.38
CA VAL A 24 6.58 -4.13 -4.44
C VAL A 24 5.12 -4.50 -4.17
N VAL A 25 4.27 -4.30 -5.18
CA VAL A 25 2.87 -4.75 -5.16
C VAL A 25 2.67 -5.75 -6.30
N TYR A 26 2.17 -6.94 -5.97
CA TYR A 26 1.75 -7.94 -6.94
C TYR A 26 0.24 -7.85 -7.15
N MET A 27 -0.19 -7.72 -8.40
CA MET A 27 -1.59 -7.79 -8.77
C MET A 27 -2.01 -9.25 -9.01
N ASP A 28 -3.31 -9.50 -8.96
CA ASP A 28 -3.96 -10.80 -9.18
C ASP A 28 -3.69 -11.40 -10.58
N ASP A 29 -3.29 -10.58 -11.55
CA ASP A 29 -2.91 -11.00 -12.90
C ASP A 29 -1.40 -11.27 -13.06
N GLY A 30 -0.63 -11.19 -11.97
CA GLY A 30 0.81 -11.41 -11.95
C GLY A 30 1.65 -10.16 -12.25
N ASN A 31 1.04 -8.99 -12.49
CA ASN A 31 1.79 -7.75 -12.67
C ASN A 31 2.56 -7.38 -11.39
N ARG A 32 3.85 -7.09 -11.54
CA ARG A 32 4.73 -6.60 -10.47
C ARG A 32 4.92 -5.10 -10.61
N ILE A 33 4.48 -4.35 -9.61
CA ILE A 33 4.55 -2.88 -9.57
C ILE A 33 5.55 -2.48 -8.48
N THR A 34 6.27 -1.40 -8.71
CA THR A 34 7.22 -0.86 -7.72
C THR A 34 6.92 0.62 -7.50
N THR A 35 6.85 1.05 -6.24
CA THR A 35 6.59 2.45 -5.91
C THR A 35 7.78 3.35 -6.25
N ASP A 36 7.46 4.59 -6.61
CA ASP A 36 8.46 5.63 -6.86
C ASP A 36 9.08 6.20 -5.56
N ALA A 37 9.94 7.20 -5.70
CA ALA A 37 10.61 7.86 -4.57
C ALA A 37 9.66 8.43 -3.51
N ASN A 38 8.40 8.71 -3.88
CA ASN A 38 7.37 9.25 -2.99
C ASN A 38 6.37 8.18 -2.52
N GLY A 39 6.66 6.90 -2.77
CA GLY A 39 5.77 5.79 -2.42
C GLY A 39 4.53 5.69 -3.31
N LEU A 40 4.48 6.39 -4.45
CA LEU A 40 3.34 6.38 -5.36
C LEU A 40 3.49 5.30 -6.42
N PHE A 41 2.36 4.78 -6.90
CA PHE A 41 2.32 3.88 -8.05
C PHE A 41 1.03 4.04 -8.86
N SER A 42 1.07 3.70 -10.14
CA SER A 42 -0.09 3.65 -11.03
C SER A 42 0.02 2.47 -11.99
N VAL A 43 -1.14 1.96 -12.42
CA VAL A 43 -1.24 0.86 -13.38
C VAL A 43 -2.29 1.25 -14.39
N ALA A 44 -1.93 1.23 -15.67
CA ALA A 44 -2.84 1.50 -16.77
C ALA A 44 -3.32 0.18 -17.40
N ASN A 45 -4.38 0.25 -18.19
CA ASN A 45 -4.91 -0.87 -18.98
C ASN A 45 -5.29 -2.10 -18.13
N VAL A 46 -5.75 -1.87 -16.90
CA VAL A 46 -6.22 -2.90 -15.98
C VAL A 46 -7.64 -3.33 -16.40
N LEU A 47 -7.87 -4.64 -16.54
CA LEU A 47 -9.22 -5.17 -16.76
C LEU A 47 -10.15 -4.78 -15.61
N SER A 48 -11.37 -4.34 -15.95
CA SER A 48 -12.39 -3.97 -14.97
C SER A 48 -12.88 -5.19 -14.17
N GLY A 49 -13.52 -4.93 -13.04
CA GLY A 49 -13.99 -5.94 -12.09
C GLY A 49 -13.29 -5.86 -10.73
N ASN A 50 -13.40 -6.93 -9.95
CA ASN A 50 -12.73 -7.02 -8.66
C ASN A 50 -11.26 -7.37 -8.89
N ARG A 51 -10.37 -6.47 -8.47
CA ARG A 51 -8.92 -6.62 -8.59
C ARG A 51 -8.30 -6.69 -7.21
N THR A 52 -7.27 -7.50 -7.07
CA THR A 52 -6.53 -7.61 -5.81
C THR A 52 -5.08 -7.24 -6.04
N GLY A 53 -4.54 -6.40 -5.17
CA GLY A 53 -3.10 -6.16 -5.09
C GLY A 53 -2.60 -6.54 -3.71
N THR A 54 -1.42 -7.16 -3.67
CA THR A 54 -0.77 -7.61 -2.44
C THR A 54 0.59 -6.95 -2.31
N LEU A 55 0.79 -6.25 -1.20
CA LEU A 55 2.09 -5.69 -0.83
C LEU A 55 3.02 -6.84 -0.43
N ASP A 56 4.18 -6.92 -1.09
CA ASP A 56 5.25 -7.83 -0.72
C ASP A 56 6.11 -7.21 0.37
N LEU A 57 5.88 -7.59 1.63
CA LEU A 57 6.65 -7.08 2.77
C LEU A 57 8.14 -7.47 2.71
N THR A 58 8.52 -8.49 1.93
CA THR A 58 9.94 -8.84 1.77
C THR A 58 10.71 -7.80 0.96
N SER A 59 10.01 -6.99 0.15
CA SER A 59 10.58 -5.82 -0.53
C SER A 59 10.83 -4.63 0.39
N LEU A 60 10.31 -4.67 1.62
CA LEU A 60 10.37 -3.59 2.60
C LEU A 60 11.04 -4.04 3.90
N PRO A 61 12.34 -4.42 3.87
CA PRO A 61 13.06 -4.77 5.08
C PRO A 61 13.01 -3.61 6.08
N GLY A 62 12.63 -3.91 7.32
CA GLY A 62 12.48 -2.91 8.38
C GLY A 62 11.07 -2.32 8.49
N TYR A 63 10.12 -2.75 7.66
CA TYR A 63 8.70 -2.39 7.80
C TYR A 63 7.83 -3.62 8.05
N THR A 64 6.72 -3.40 8.72
CA THR A 64 5.61 -4.34 8.86
C THR A 64 4.31 -3.67 8.42
N LEU A 65 3.26 -4.47 8.21
CA LEU A 65 1.93 -3.93 7.96
C LEU A 65 1.50 -3.07 9.16
N ALA A 66 1.06 -1.84 8.90
CA ALA A 66 0.49 -1.00 9.95
C ALA A 66 -0.86 -1.57 10.38
N PRO A 67 -1.13 -1.66 11.70
CA PRO A 67 -2.50 -1.84 12.15
C PRO A 67 -3.32 -0.61 11.74
N ASN A 68 -4.58 -0.83 11.46
CA ASN A 68 -5.60 0.18 11.24
C ASN A 68 -6.66 0.02 12.34
N LEU A 69 -6.87 1.09 13.09
CA LEU A 69 -7.78 1.12 14.25
C LEU A 69 -9.22 1.48 13.88
N TYR A 70 -9.46 1.87 12.63
CA TYR A 70 -10.75 2.39 12.15
C TYR A 70 -11.41 1.47 11.10
N PHE A 71 -10.62 0.85 10.24
CA PHE A 71 -11.07 0.02 9.12
C PHE A 71 -10.33 -1.31 9.09
N ILE A 72 -11.01 -2.39 9.50
CA ILE A 72 -10.41 -3.72 9.61
C ILE A 72 -9.94 -4.29 8.26
N GLU A 73 -10.55 -3.89 7.15
CA GLU A 73 -10.10 -4.26 5.79
C GLU A 73 -8.68 -3.75 5.50
N GLY A 74 -8.26 -2.68 6.19
CA GLY A 74 -6.90 -2.14 6.16
C GLY A 74 -5.87 -3.08 6.80
N ASN A 75 -6.29 -4.02 7.65
CA ASN A 75 -5.40 -4.94 8.40
C ASN A 75 -5.02 -6.18 7.59
N SER A 76 -4.80 -5.99 6.29
CA SER A 76 -4.32 -7.02 5.37
C SER A 76 -3.19 -6.47 4.51
N GLN A 77 -2.24 -7.33 4.15
CA GLN A 77 -1.26 -7.06 3.11
C GLN A 77 -1.88 -7.02 1.71
N SER A 78 -3.12 -7.48 1.56
CA SER A 78 -3.88 -7.45 0.31
C SER A 78 -5.00 -6.40 0.35
N ARG A 79 -5.31 -5.85 -0.82
CA ARG A 79 -6.40 -4.90 -1.03
C ARG A 79 -7.26 -5.37 -2.19
N LEU A 80 -8.55 -5.57 -1.92
CA LEU A 80 -9.56 -5.78 -2.96
C LEU A 80 -10.14 -4.43 -3.34
N VAL A 81 -10.20 -4.15 -4.64
CA VAL A 81 -10.83 -2.95 -5.19
C VAL A 81 -11.77 -3.34 -6.32
N ARG A 82 -12.88 -2.61 -6.46
CA ARG A 82 -13.74 -2.72 -7.63
C ARG A 82 -13.36 -1.65 -8.64
N LEU A 83 -12.85 -2.06 -9.80
CA LEU A 83 -12.53 -1.17 -10.90
C LEU A 83 -13.68 -1.16 -11.90
N GLU A 84 -14.33 0.00 -12.07
CA GLU A 84 -15.36 0.16 -13.08
C GLU A 84 -14.75 0.27 -14.49
N PRO A 85 -15.48 -0.11 -15.55
CA PRO A 85 -15.02 0.07 -16.93
C PRO A 85 -14.63 1.53 -17.20
N GLY A 86 -13.37 1.78 -17.55
CA GLY A 86 -12.83 3.14 -17.78
C GLY A 86 -12.69 4.00 -16.52
N GLY A 87 -12.95 3.43 -15.33
CA GLY A 87 -12.88 4.13 -14.07
C GLY A 87 -11.48 4.15 -13.44
N LEU A 88 -11.40 4.68 -12.23
CA LEU A 88 -10.21 4.67 -11.40
C LEU A 88 -10.52 4.00 -10.07
N ALA A 89 -9.57 3.21 -9.57
CA ALA A 89 -9.62 2.64 -8.24
C ALA A 89 -8.37 3.04 -7.46
N ARG A 90 -8.52 3.24 -6.14
CA ARG A 90 -7.41 3.55 -5.25
C ARG A 90 -7.07 2.34 -4.41
N MET A 91 -5.78 2.05 -4.29
CA MET A 91 -5.23 0.97 -3.49
C MET A 91 -4.08 1.51 -2.66
N ASN A 92 -4.27 1.58 -1.35
CA ASN A 92 -3.32 2.15 -0.41
C ASN A 92 -2.84 1.06 0.56
N PHE A 93 -1.55 1.09 0.89
CA PHE A 93 -0.95 0.23 1.89
C PHE A 93 -0.24 1.08 2.94
N ALA A 94 -0.61 0.83 4.19
CA ALA A 94 -0.04 1.48 5.35
C ALA A 94 0.98 0.54 5.98
N VAL A 95 2.16 1.04 6.31
CA VAL A 95 3.22 0.29 6.98
C VAL A 95 3.74 1.05 8.18
N THR A 96 4.37 0.35 9.11
CA THR A 96 5.13 0.94 10.21
C THR A 96 6.52 0.32 10.29
N PRO A 97 7.51 1.00 10.91
CA PRO A 97 8.78 0.39 11.21
C PRO A 97 8.59 -0.91 12.02
N ALA A 98 9.21 -2.01 11.58
CA ALA A 98 9.09 -3.33 12.20
C ALA A 98 9.78 -3.41 13.57
N TYR A 99 10.82 -2.60 13.76
CA TYR A 99 11.46 -2.37 15.04
C TYR A 99 11.06 -0.97 15.45
N GLY A 100 10.50 -0.81 16.65
CA GLY A 100 10.17 0.51 17.17
C GLY A 100 11.38 1.41 17.00
N GLU A 101 11.22 2.52 16.29
CA GLU A 101 12.27 3.52 16.18
C GLU A 101 12.55 4.05 17.58
N GLU A 102 13.56 3.50 18.27
CA GLU A 102 14.39 4.34 19.14
C GLU A 102 15.09 5.33 18.20
N GLN A 103 14.45 6.49 17.98
CA GLN A 103 15.14 7.64 17.42
C GLN A 103 16.20 8.11 18.43
N PRO A 104 17.46 8.36 17.99
CA PRO A 104 18.49 8.96 18.83
C PRO A 104 18.18 10.41 19.24
#